data_AF-U4UWJ3-F1
#
_entry.id   AF-U4UWJ3-F1
#
_cell.length_a   1.000
_cell.length_b   1.000
_cell.length_c   1.000
_cell.angle_alpha   90.00
_cell.angle_beta   90.00
_cell.angle_gamma   90.00
#
_symmetry.space_group_name_H-M   'P 1'
#
loop_
_entity.id
_entity.type
_entity.pdbx_description
1 polymer ?
#
loop_
_entity_poly.entity_id
_entity_poly.type
_entity_poly.pdbx_seq_one_letter_code
_entity_poly.pdbx_strand_id
1 'polypeptide(L)'
;MRLNTVASNLANARSTYTNPEDAYRAIKPVFTTVYADKAARTGIASVDVETFVRVEREPLAEYRPDDPKANAEGYVYAAAVDTDEEMVEMLDASRNYQNNIEVVTTLKALMIRTINLGK
;
A
#
# COMPACT_ATOMS: atom_id res chain seq x y z
N MET A 1 6.46 0.07 3.30
CA MET A 1 5.65 -1.02 2.71
C MET A 1 4.27 -0.55 2.25
N ARG A 2 3.49 0.20 3.08
CA ARG A 2 2.22 0.83 2.64
C ARG A 2 2.34 1.64 1.34
N LEU A 3 3.41 2.45 1.21
CA LEU A 3 3.65 3.21 -0.02
C LEU A 3 3.79 2.32 -1.27
N ASN A 4 4.44 1.15 -1.15
CA ASN A 4 4.67 0.26 -2.28
C ASN A 4 3.39 -0.48 -2.69
N THR A 5 2.57 -0.91 -1.73
CA THR A 5 1.30 -1.58 -2.01
C THR A 5 0.32 -0.61 -2.68
N VAL A 6 0.24 0.62 -2.20
CA VAL A 6 -0.63 1.65 -2.76
C VAL A 6 -0.18 2.07 -4.16
N ALA A 7 1.13 2.27 -4.36
CA ALA A 7 1.67 2.56 -5.69
C ALA A 7 1.38 1.42 -6.69
N SER A 8 1.44 0.17 -6.24
CA SER A 8 1.08 -0.99 -7.06
C SER A 8 -0.41 -1.04 -7.38
N ASN A 9 -1.28 -0.74 -6.40
CA ASN A 9 -2.72 -0.65 -6.61
C ASN A 9 -3.06 0.45 -7.62
N LEU A 10 -2.49 1.64 -7.45
CA LEU A 10 -2.71 2.79 -8.34
C LEU A 10 -2.21 2.52 -9.77
N ALA A 11 -1.07 1.83 -9.92
CA ALA A 11 -0.54 1.45 -11.23
C ALA A 11 -1.47 0.47 -11.98
N ASN A 12 -2.17 -0.40 -11.24
CA ASN A 12 -3.10 -1.39 -11.81
C ASN A 12 -4.55 -0.91 -11.84
N ALA A 13 -4.87 0.25 -11.26
CA ALA A 13 -6.24 0.76 -11.16
C ALA A 13 -6.91 1.04 -12.52
N ARG A 14 -6.10 1.36 -13.56
CA ARG A 14 -6.58 1.60 -14.92
C ARG A 14 -6.43 0.38 -15.84
N SER A 15 -6.05 -0.77 -15.31
CA SER A 15 -5.92 -2.00 -16.08
C SER A 15 -7.30 -2.60 -16.38
N THR A 16 -7.52 -2.90 -17.66
CA THR A 16 -8.70 -3.62 -18.14
C THR A 16 -8.34 -5.07 -18.47
N TYR A 17 -9.30 -5.97 -18.23
CA TYR A 17 -9.19 -7.42 -18.36
C TYR A 17 -10.37 -8.00 -19.15
N THR A 18 -10.14 -9.13 -19.80
CA THR A 18 -11.17 -9.82 -20.61
C THR A 18 -12.11 -10.66 -19.73
N ASN A 19 -11.61 -11.19 -18.61
CA ASN A 19 -12.38 -11.98 -17.66
C ASN A 19 -12.46 -11.29 -16.29
N PRO A 20 -13.56 -11.47 -15.54
CA PRO A 20 -13.71 -10.94 -14.19
C PRO A 20 -12.76 -11.62 -13.18
N GLU A 21 -12.44 -12.90 -13.38
CA GLU A 21 -11.50 -13.67 -12.54
C GLU A 21 -10.07 -13.13 -12.62
N ASP A 22 -9.68 -12.64 -13.81
CA ASP A 22 -8.34 -12.10 -14.08
C ASP A 22 -8.18 -10.64 -13.63
N ALA A 23 -9.29 -9.98 -13.28
CA ALA A 23 -9.28 -8.57 -12.92
C ALA A 23 -8.54 -8.31 -11.62
N TYR A 24 -7.63 -7.35 -11.65
CA TYR A 24 -6.82 -6.99 -10.49
C TYR A 24 -7.69 -6.48 -9.34
N ARG A 25 -7.40 -6.97 -8.13
CA ARG A 25 -8.04 -6.52 -6.88
C ARG A 25 -7.00 -5.82 -6.02
N ALA A 26 -7.37 -4.69 -5.43
CA ALA A 26 -6.48 -3.94 -4.55
C ALA A 26 -5.96 -4.84 -3.42
N ILE A 27 -4.65 -4.78 -3.18
CA ILE A 27 -4.00 -5.52 -2.10
C ILE A 27 -3.72 -4.54 -0.97
N LYS A 28 -4.23 -4.83 0.23
CA LYS A 28 -3.98 -4.03 1.43
C LYS A 28 -3.17 -4.85 2.45
N PRO A 29 -2.05 -4.32 2.96
CA PRO A 29 -1.30 -4.96 4.03
C PRO A 29 -2.08 -4.84 5.34
N VAL A 30 -2.42 -5.96 5.97
CA VAL A 30 -3.04 -5.98 7.29
C VAL A 30 -1.94 -6.12 8.33
N PHE A 31 -1.87 -5.13 9.20
CA PHE A 31 -0.93 -5.11 10.33
C PHE A 31 -1.65 -5.67 11.54
N THR A 32 -1.39 -6.94 11.86
CA THR A 32 -1.82 -7.51 13.13
C THR A 32 -0.78 -7.19 14.18
N THR A 33 -1.24 -6.65 15.31
CA THR A 33 -0.31 -6.27 16.36
C THR A 33 0.10 -7.52 17.15
N VAL A 34 1.37 -7.95 17.02
CA VAL A 34 2.02 -8.92 17.93
C VAL A 34 2.30 -8.25 19.31
N TYR A 35 1.42 -7.33 19.72
CA TYR A 35 1.64 -6.32 20.76
C TYR A 35 1.68 -6.93 22.16
N ALA A 36 0.83 -7.93 22.43
CA ALA A 36 0.61 -8.39 23.79
C ALA A 36 1.74 -9.27 24.32
N ASP A 37 2.30 -10.16 23.49
CA ASP A 37 3.23 -11.19 23.99
C ASP A 37 4.70 -10.75 24.04
N LYS A 38 5.14 -9.86 23.13
CA LYS A 38 6.54 -9.39 23.09
C LYS A 38 6.77 -8.12 23.91
N ALA A 39 5.82 -7.19 23.96
CA ALA A 39 5.96 -5.96 24.77
C ALA A 39 6.07 -6.29 26.27
N ALA A 40 5.35 -7.32 26.74
CA ALA A 40 5.43 -7.81 28.11
C ALA A 40 6.80 -8.44 28.46
N ARG A 41 7.61 -8.84 27.47
CA ARG A 41 8.85 -9.59 27.69
C ARG A 41 10.13 -8.79 27.42
N THR A 42 10.13 -7.84 26.48
CA THR A 42 11.37 -7.19 26.03
C THR A 42 11.36 -5.67 26.03
N GLY A 43 10.21 -5.02 26.28
CA GLY A 43 10.11 -3.56 26.30
C GLY A 43 10.36 -2.86 24.94
N ILE A 44 10.51 -3.63 23.85
CA ILE A 44 10.74 -3.12 22.50
C ILE A 44 9.49 -3.36 21.66
N ALA A 45 8.85 -2.28 21.23
CA ALA A 45 7.73 -2.33 20.30
C ALA A 45 8.25 -2.50 18.86
N SER A 46 7.90 -3.61 18.21
CA SER A 46 8.16 -3.85 16.79
C SER A 46 6.86 -4.27 16.11
N VAL A 47 6.62 -3.78 14.90
CA VAL A 47 5.42 -4.09 14.09
C VAL A 47 5.86 -5.09 13.02
N ASP A 48 5.26 -6.27 13.03
CA ASP A 48 5.46 -7.31 12.01
C ASP A 48 4.23 -7.36 11.08
N VAL A 49 4.43 -7.71 9.80
CA VAL A 49 3.33 -7.80 8.82
C VAL A 49 2.84 -9.24 8.78
N GLU A 50 1.59 -9.47 9.18
CA GLU A 50 1.05 -10.85 9.25
C GLU A 50 0.47 -11.32 7.90
N THR A 51 -0.16 -10.45 7.10
CA THR A 51 -0.76 -10.89 5.83
C THR A 51 -1.15 -9.76 4.85
N PHE A 52 -1.13 -10.08 3.56
CA PHE A 52 -1.67 -9.24 2.48
C PHE A 52 -3.08 -9.72 2.14
N VAL A 53 -4.09 -8.87 2.37
CA VAL A 53 -5.50 -9.21 2.06
C VAL A 53 -5.91 -8.51 0.77
N ARG A 54 -6.56 -9.25 -0.12
CA ARG A 54 -7.21 -8.67 -1.31
C ARG A 54 -8.55 -8.09 -0.90
N VAL A 55 -8.85 -6.87 -1.33
CA VAL A 55 -10.15 -6.25 -1.08
C VAL A 55 -11.24 -7.08 -1.76
N GLU A 56 -12.29 -7.43 -1.01
CA GLU A 56 -13.50 -8.06 -1.52
C GLU A 56 -14.36 -7.01 -2.24
N ARG A 57 -13.91 -6.56 -3.42
CA ARG A 57 -14.66 -5.69 -4.31
C ARG A 57 -14.81 -6.39 -5.66
N GLU A 58 -16.04 -6.43 -6.18
CA GLU A 58 -16.31 -7.00 -7.49
C GLU A 58 -15.77 -6.06 -8.60
N PRO A 59 -15.05 -6.59 -9.60
CA PRO A 59 -14.64 -5.83 -10.78
C PRO A 59 -15.84 -5.26 -11.54
N LEU A 60 -15.78 -3.98 -11.93
CA LEU A 60 -16.85 -3.35 -12.68
C LEU A 60 -16.80 -3.81 -14.15
N ALA A 61 -17.91 -4.31 -14.68
CA ALA A 61 -18.04 -4.62 -16.10
C ALA A 61 -18.48 -3.37 -16.88
N GLU A 62 -17.70 -2.97 -17.88
CA GLU A 62 -17.98 -1.82 -18.74
C GLU A 62 -18.14 -2.31 -20.18
N TYR A 63 -19.21 -1.88 -20.85
CA TYR A 63 -19.47 -2.25 -22.24
C TYR A 63 -18.64 -1.37 -23.18
N ARG A 64 -17.59 -1.94 -23.78
CA ARG A 64 -16.65 -1.26 -24.68
C ARG A 64 -16.30 -2.18 -25.87
N PRO A 65 -17.21 -2.33 -26.85
CA PRO A 65 -17.03 -3.25 -27.98
C PRO A 65 -15.85 -2.91 -28.90
N ASP A 66 -15.38 -1.65 -28.89
CA ASP A 66 -14.23 -1.19 -29.67
C ASP A 66 -12.87 -1.40 -28.95
N ASP A 67 -12.86 -1.96 -27.74
CA ASP A 67 -11.62 -2.20 -26.98
C ASP A 67 -10.98 -3.55 -27.36
N PRO A 68 -9.66 -3.62 -27.67
CA PRO A 68 -8.97 -4.87 -28.02
C PRO A 68 -9.05 -5.95 -26.93
N LYS A 69 -9.34 -5.56 -25.68
CA LYS A 69 -9.44 -6.45 -24.54
C LYS A 69 -10.88 -6.87 -24.22
N ALA A 70 -11.85 -6.43 -25.01
CA ALA A 70 -13.25 -6.80 -24.84
C ALA A 70 -13.43 -8.32 -25.04
N ASN A 71 -14.31 -8.91 -24.24
CA ASN A 71 -14.72 -10.30 -24.42
C ASN A 71 -15.59 -10.47 -25.68
N ALA A 72 -15.98 -11.71 -25.99
CA ALA A 72 -16.81 -12.04 -27.15
C ALA A 72 -18.17 -11.30 -27.17
N GLU A 73 -18.60 -10.75 -26.04
CA GLU A 73 -19.86 -10.02 -25.87
C GLU A 73 -19.67 -8.49 -25.87
N GLY A 74 -18.42 -7.98 -25.95
CA GLY A 74 -18.10 -6.54 -25.98
C GLY A 74 -17.87 -5.90 -24.60
N TYR A 75 -17.72 -6.69 -23.54
CA TYR A 75 -17.45 -6.20 -22.18
C TYR A 75 -15.97 -6.24 -21.83
N VAL A 76 -15.52 -5.22 -21.11
CA VAL A 76 -14.22 -5.17 -20.42
C VAL A 76 -14.44 -5.11 -18.91
N TYR A 77 -13.57 -5.77 -18.16
CA TYR A 77 -13.60 -5.74 -16.70
C TYR A 77 -12.52 -4.80 -16.19
N ALA A 78 -12.91 -3.78 -15.45
CA ALA A 78 -11.99 -2.85 -14.81
C ALA A 78 -11.45 -3.44 -13.50
N ALA A 79 -10.21 -3.10 -13.16
CA ALA A 79 -9.63 -3.45 -11.86
C ALA A 79 -10.52 -2.95 -10.71
N ALA A 80 -10.71 -3.78 -9.68
CA ALA A 80 -11.48 -3.45 -8.48
C ALA A 80 -10.64 -2.60 -7.51
N VAL A 81 -10.16 -1.46 -7.99
CA VAL A 81 -9.33 -0.51 -7.25
C VAL A 81 -9.99 0.86 -7.26
N ASP A 82 -10.18 1.43 -6.08
CA ASP A 82 -10.63 2.81 -5.96
C ASP A 82 -9.45 3.77 -6.09
N THR A 83 -9.45 4.59 -7.13
CA THR A 83 -8.34 5.52 -7.33
C THR A 83 -8.34 6.61 -6.25
N ASP A 84 -9.52 7.06 -5.81
CA ASP A 84 -9.64 8.14 -4.85
C ASP A 84 -9.19 7.69 -3.46
N GLU A 85 -9.62 6.49 -3.04
CA GLU A 85 -9.18 5.88 -1.78
C GLU A 85 -7.66 5.64 -1.76
N GLU A 86 -7.10 5.08 -2.84
CA GLU A 86 -5.66 4.78 -2.90
C GLU A 86 -4.81 6.05 -2.98
N MET A 87 -5.30 7.15 -3.59
CA MET A 87 -4.60 8.44 -3.56
C MET A 87 -4.54 9.03 -2.15
N VAL A 88 -5.62 8.91 -1.36
CA VAL A 88 -5.62 9.34 0.05
C VAL A 88 -4.65 8.50 0.88
N GLU A 89 -4.67 7.18 0.71
CA GLU A 89 -3.75 6.27 1.38
C GLU A 89 -2.29 6.53 0.97
N MET A 90 -2.04 6.92 -0.29
CA MET A 90 -0.71 7.31 -0.77
C MET A 90 -0.21 8.58 -0.08
N LEU A 91 -1.10 9.55 0.13
CA LEU A 91 -0.78 10.78 0.84
C LEU A 91 -0.41 10.50 2.31
N ASP A 92 -1.19 9.66 2.98
CA ASP A 92 -0.90 9.22 4.36
C ASP A 92 0.44 8.46 4.44
N ALA A 93 0.65 7.49 3.55
CA ALA A 93 1.90 6.73 3.49
C ALA A 93 3.13 7.62 3.20
N SER A 94 2.99 8.61 2.33
CA SER A 94 4.06 9.56 1.98
C SER A 94 4.44 10.44 3.17
N ARG A 95 3.45 11.00 3.87
CA ARG A 95 3.67 11.81 5.08
C ARG A 95 4.36 11.01 6.18
N ASN A 96 3.90 9.78 6.42
CA ASN A 96 4.55 8.89 7.38
C ASN A 96 6.01 8.58 7.02
N TYR A 97 6.31 8.39 5.73
CA TYR A 97 7.69 8.20 5.27
C TYR A 97 8.54 9.45 5.47
N GLN A 98 8.02 10.64 5.13
CA GLN A 98 8.70 11.92 5.36
C GLN A 98 9.02 12.13 6.85
N ASN A 99 8.04 11.93 7.73
CA ASN A 99 8.23 12.05 9.18
C ASN A 99 9.32 11.09 9.69
N ASN A 100 9.32 9.84 9.23
CA ASN A 100 10.33 8.87 9.64
C ASN A 100 11.74 9.27 9.19
N ILE A 101 11.90 9.80 7.97
CA ILE A 101 13.19 10.32 7.49
C ILE A 101 13.63 11.51 8.34
N GLU A 102 12.72 12.40 8.70
CA GLU A 102 13.03 13.58 9.53
C GLU A 102 13.53 13.17 10.92
N VAL A 103 12.89 12.17 11.54
CA VAL A 103 13.35 11.61 12.83
C VAL A 103 14.75 11.03 12.72
N VAL A 104 15.03 10.22 11.70
CA VAL A 104 16.37 9.63 11.48
C VAL A 104 17.42 10.71 11.22
N THR A 105 17.07 11.74 10.45
CA THR A 105 17.96 12.87 10.15
C THR A 105 18.27 13.68 11.40
N THR A 106 17.26 13.92 12.23
CA THR A 106 17.40 14.60 13.52
C THR A 106 18.29 13.80 14.47
N LEU A 107 18.06 12.49 14.58
CA LEU A 107 18.91 11.59 15.38
C LEU A 107 20.36 11.62 14.90
N LYS A 108 20.60 11.58 13.58
CA LYS A 108 21.95 11.69 13.00
C LYS A 108 22.60 13.03 13.35
N ALA A 109 21.87 14.14 13.26
CA ALA A 109 22.38 15.46 13.60
C ALA A 109 22.76 15.56 15.10
N LEU A 110 21.93 15.01 15.99
CA LEU A 110 22.21 14.93 17.42
C LEU A 110 23.45 14.09 17.71
N MET A 111 23.58 12.91 17.09
CA MET A 111 24.77 12.03 17.25
C MET A 111 26.06 12.75 16.83
N ILE A 112 26.06 13.45 15.69
CA ILE A 112 27.24 14.21 15.23
C ILE A 112 27.60 15.32 16.22
N ARG A 113 26.61 16.05 16.75
CA ARG A 113 26.84 17.08 17.78
C ARG A 113 27.43 16.48 19.05
N THR A 114 26.94 15.33 19.50
CA THR A 114 27.49 14.64 20.68
C THR A 114 28.94 14.21 20.46
N ILE A 115 29.29 13.67 19.29
CA ILE A 115 30.67 13.30 18.94
C ILE A 115 31.59 14.54 18.94
N ASN A 116 31.12 15.67 18.40
CA ASN A 116 31.89 16.91 18.38
C ASN A 116 32.07 17.54 19.77
N LEU A 117 31.16 17.29 20.72
CA LEU A 117 31.27 17.75 22.11
C LEU A 117 32.36 17.01 22.89
N GLY A 118 32.72 15.80 22.48
CA GLY A 118 33.73 14.96 23.12
C GLY A 118 35.17 15.18 22.63
N LYS A 119 35.41 16.23 21.81
CA LYS A 119 36.73 16.66 21.34
C LYS A 119 37.22 17.88 22.10
#